data_AF-A0A7V9LGU8-F1
#
_entry.id   AF-A0A7V9LGU8-F1
#
_cell.length_a   1.000
_cell.length_b   1.000
_cell.length_c   1.000
_cell.angle_alpha   90.00
_cell.angle_beta   90.00
_cell.angle_gamma   90.00
#
_symmetry.space_group_name_H-M   'P 1'
#
loop_
_entity.id
_entity.type
_entity.pdbx_description
1 polymer ?
#
loop_
_entity_poly.entity_id
_entity_poly.type
_entity_poly.pdbx_seq_one_letter_code
_entity_poly.pdbx_strand_id
1 'polypeptide(L)'
;RYVHFGEGDYDETEEAIRTLLREKGDSELGGDASRVRGEEVNPAVRTPETYLGAARAEGWSNGRILPGEQSYGDTPSDLVPNEFAYSGDWKITEAGASSRDDAAISADFGAEKVFLVLGSPGGPREVEVLLDGEPVPDRLAGEDVKGGVATIGPQRLYRLVDLPKAGTHELELRFEPGIYGYAFTFG
;
A
#
# COMPACT_ATOMS: atom_id res chain seq x y z
N ARG A 1 -8.15 -29.75 -4.43
CA ARG A 1 -8.18 -28.64 -3.43
C ARG A 1 -7.02 -27.73 -3.76
N TYR A 2 -7.27 -26.71 -4.56
CA TYR A 2 -6.27 -25.71 -4.95
C TYR A 2 -6.33 -24.59 -3.90
N VAL A 3 -5.17 -24.16 -3.40
CA VAL A 3 -5.02 -23.02 -2.48
C VAL A 3 -3.89 -22.19 -3.04
N HIS A 4 -4.17 -20.96 -3.42
CA HIS A 4 -3.19 -19.99 -3.90
C HIS A 4 -3.13 -18.81 -2.93
N PHE A 5 -1.95 -18.23 -2.76
CA PHE A 5 -1.70 -17.01 -1.98
C PHE A 5 -0.97 -16.01 -2.89
N GLY A 6 -1.54 -14.81 -3.03
CA GLY A 6 -1.01 -13.73 -3.88
C GLY A 6 -1.93 -13.37 -5.05
N GLU A 7 -1.86 -12.12 -5.51
CA GLU A 7 -2.57 -11.63 -6.69
C GLU A 7 -1.81 -12.06 -7.97
N GLY A 8 -2.42 -12.95 -8.76
CA GLY A 8 -1.83 -13.58 -9.96
C GLY A 8 -2.53 -14.90 -10.30
N ASP A 9 -2.42 -15.35 -11.56
CA ASP A 9 -2.99 -16.59 -12.13
C ASP A 9 -4.52 -16.71 -12.12
N TYR A 10 -5.20 -15.67 -12.61
CA TYR A 10 -6.63 -15.70 -12.92
C TYR A 10 -6.99 -16.80 -13.93
N ASP A 11 -6.12 -17.04 -14.91
CA ASP A 11 -6.35 -18.06 -15.95
C ASP A 11 -6.35 -19.48 -15.35
N GLU A 12 -5.39 -19.81 -14.47
CA GLU A 12 -5.35 -21.12 -13.81
C GLU A 12 -6.49 -21.31 -12.80
N THR A 13 -6.81 -20.25 -12.05
CA THR A 13 -7.92 -20.26 -11.08
C THR A 13 -9.27 -20.40 -11.80
N GLU A 14 -9.46 -19.70 -12.92
CA GLU A 14 -10.66 -19.81 -13.74
C GLU A 14 -10.75 -21.19 -14.41
N GLU A 15 -9.66 -21.74 -14.92
CA GLU A 15 -9.64 -23.09 -15.51
C GLU A 15 -9.98 -24.16 -14.47
N ALA A 16 -9.48 -24.02 -13.23
CA ALA A 16 -9.85 -24.88 -12.11
C ALA A 16 -11.35 -24.75 -11.74
N ILE A 17 -11.90 -23.54 -11.71
CA ILE A 17 -13.34 -23.31 -11.47
C ILE A 17 -14.19 -23.93 -12.59
N ARG A 18 -13.82 -23.71 -13.86
CA ARG A 18 -14.55 -24.28 -15.01
C ARG A 18 -14.48 -25.80 -15.03
N THR A 19 -13.35 -26.39 -14.65
CA THR A 19 -13.20 -27.85 -14.50
C THR A 19 -14.15 -28.40 -13.44
N LEU A 20 -14.20 -27.77 -12.26
CA LEU A 20 -15.12 -28.17 -11.18
C LEU A 20 -16.60 -27.99 -11.54
N LEU A 21 -16.94 -26.97 -12.34
CA LEU A 21 -18.32 -26.75 -12.81
C LEU A 21 -18.73 -27.78 -13.87
N ARG A 22 -17.83 -28.16 -14.78
CA ARG A 22 -18.05 -29.23 -15.76
C ARG A 22 -18.23 -30.60 -15.09
N GLU A 23 -17.44 -30.89 -14.05
CA GLU A 23 -17.57 -32.12 -13.25
C GLU A 23 -18.93 -32.23 -12.54
N LYS A 24 -19.63 -31.12 -12.31
CA LYS A 24 -20.99 -31.06 -11.73
C LYS A 24 -22.12 -31.02 -12.77
N GLY A 25 -21.81 -31.11 -14.06
CA GLY A 25 -22.79 -31.22 -15.14
C GLY A 25 -23.24 -29.91 -15.78
N ASP A 26 -22.55 -28.80 -15.50
CA ASP A 26 -22.83 -27.50 -16.15
C ASP A 26 -22.07 -27.42 -17.49
N SER A 27 -22.78 -27.53 -18.61
CA SER A 27 -22.19 -27.56 -19.97
C SER A 27 -22.23 -26.21 -20.72
N GLU A 28 -22.88 -25.19 -20.16
CA GLU A 28 -23.03 -23.86 -20.79
C GLU A 28 -22.23 -22.79 -20.03
N LEU A 29 -20.91 -22.98 -19.97
CA LEU A 29 -20.01 -21.92 -19.50
C LEU A 29 -19.76 -20.97 -20.68
N GLY A 30 -20.33 -19.77 -20.61
CA GLY A 30 -20.25 -18.71 -21.63
C GLY A 30 -18.82 -18.42 -22.12
N GLY A 31 -18.76 -17.93 -23.37
CA GLY A 31 -17.54 -17.69 -24.14
C GLY A 31 -16.55 -16.70 -23.50
N ASP A 32 -15.28 -16.96 -23.79
CA ASP A 32 -14.04 -16.27 -23.42
C ASP A 32 -14.03 -15.63 -22.03
N ALA A 33 -13.34 -16.30 -21.11
CA ALA A 33 -12.69 -15.68 -19.96
C ALA A 33 -12.12 -14.34 -20.41
N SER A 34 -12.60 -13.23 -19.83
CA SER A 34 -11.93 -11.96 -20.00
C SER A 34 -10.49 -12.19 -19.56
N ARG A 35 -9.55 -12.20 -20.52
CA ARG A 35 -8.12 -12.13 -20.23
C ARG A 35 -7.92 -10.88 -19.40
N VAL A 36 -7.96 -11.02 -18.08
CA VAL A 36 -7.35 -10.06 -17.18
C VAL A 36 -5.87 -10.26 -17.45
N ARG A 37 -5.33 -9.50 -18.42
CA ARG A 37 -3.88 -9.38 -18.55
C ARG A 37 -3.44 -8.75 -17.23
N GLY A 38 -2.96 -9.59 -16.31
CA GLY A 38 -2.04 -9.09 -15.30
C GLY A 38 -0.92 -8.42 -16.08
N GLU A 39 -0.78 -7.11 -15.93
CA GLU A 39 0.33 -6.40 -16.52
C GLU A 39 1.61 -7.03 -16.00
N GLU A 40 2.38 -7.64 -16.90
CA GLU A 40 3.73 -8.12 -16.62
C GLU A 40 4.64 -6.90 -16.43
N VAL A 41 4.51 -6.24 -15.29
CA VAL A 41 5.41 -5.16 -14.88
C VAL A 41 6.71 -5.79 -14.41
N ASN A 42 7.83 -5.22 -14.87
CA ASN A 42 9.17 -5.66 -14.48
C ASN A 42 9.28 -5.74 -12.94
N PRO A 43 9.59 -6.90 -12.34
CA PRO A 43 9.70 -7.05 -10.89
C PRO A 43 10.80 -6.18 -10.27
N ALA A 44 11.75 -5.66 -11.06
CA ALA A 44 12.71 -4.66 -10.61
C ALA A 44 12.08 -3.27 -10.34
N VAL A 45 10.87 -3.03 -10.85
CA VAL A 45 10.12 -1.78 -10.72
C VAL A 45 8.93 -1.96 -9.78
N ARG A 46 8.62 -3.16 -9.26
CA ARG A 46 7.42 -3.37 -8.45
C ARG A 46 7.76 -3.40 -6.96
N THR A 47 7.25 -2.43 -6.22
CA THR A 47 7.36 -2.44 -4.75
C THR A 47 6.52 -3.58 -4.16
N PRO A 48 7.09 -4.41 -3.27
CA PRO A 48 6.33 -5.45 -2.58
C PRO A 48 5.35 -4.85 -1.57
N GLU A 49 4.45 -5.67 -1.03
CA GLU A 49 3.67 -5.29 0.14
C GLU A 49 4.60 -4.96 1.32
N THR A 50 4.44 -3.78 1.91
CA THR A 50 5.30 -3.30 2.99
C THR A 50 4.50 -3.14 4.27
N TYR A 51 4.91 -3.82 5.34
CA TYR A 51 4.22 -3.83 6.63
C TYR A 51 4.81 -2.80 7.59
N LEU A 52 3.92 -2.08 8.29
CA LEU A 52 4.28 -1.05 9.28
C LEU A 52 4.61 -1.65 10.66
N GLY A 53 4.03 -2.81 10.99
CA GLY A 53 4.18 -3.46 12.30
C GLY A 53 5.47 -4.26 12.45
N ALA A 54 6.02 -4.27 13.66
CA ALA A 54 7.32 -4.87 13.97
C ALA A 54 7.44 -6.37 13.63
N ALA A 55 6.33 -7.13 13.59
CA ALA A 55 6.36 -8.56 13.33
C ALA A 55 6.72 -8.91 11.87
N ARG A 56 6.47 -8.00 10.92
CA ARG A 56 6.65 -8.21 9.48
C ARG A 56 7.34 -7.06 8.75
N ALA A 57 7.78 -6.05 9.50
CA ALA A 57 8.45 -4.88 8.94
C ALA A 57 9.76 -5.28 8.27
N GLU A 58 9.82 -5.08 6.96
CA GLU A 58 10.99 -5.29 6.10
C GLU A 58 11.10 -4.11 5.13
N GLY A 59 12.31 -3.82 4.63
CA GLY A 59 12.54 -2.71 3.69
C GLY A 59 12.60 -1.32 4.33
N TRP A 60 12.89 -1.22 5.64
CA TRP A 60 13.00 0.05 6.36
C TRP A 60 14.45 0.52 6.50
N SER A 61 14.75 1.74 6.06
CA SER A 61 16.06 2.38 6.20
C SER A 61 16.44 2.65 7.66
N ASN A 62 15.43 2.74 8.54
CA ASN A 62 15.62 2.83 10.00
C ASN A 62 16.25 1.55 10.59
N GLY A 63 16.43 0.50 9.79
CA GLY A 63 16.88 -0.80 10.23
C GLY A 63 15.74 -1.62 10.83
N ARG A 64 16.04 -2.41 11.86
CA ARG A 64 15.02 -3.25 12.49
C ARG A 64 14.00 -2.40 13.23
N ILE A 65 12.74 -2.48 12.81
CA ILE A 65 11.60 -1.87 13.50
C ILE A 65 11.30 -2.64 14.79
N LEU A 66 11.16 -1.91 15.90
CA LEU A 66 10.93 -2.48 17.23
C LEU A 66 9.57 -2.02 17.78
N PRO A 67 8.84 -2.87 18.52
CA PRO A 67 7.60 -2.46 19.17
C PRO A 67 7.86 -1.44 20.29
N GLY A 68 6.84 -0.66 20.63
CA GLY A 68 6.89 0.37 21.67
C GLY A 68 6.91 1.79 21.10
N GLU A 69 7.31 2.75 21.92
CA GLU A 69 7.47 4.15 21.50
C GLU A 69 8.82 4.30 20.80
N GLN A 70 8.80 4.85 19.60
CA GLN A 70 9.96 5.03 18.72
C GLN A 70 10.01 6.49 18.25
N SER A 71 11.22 7.03 18.13
CA SER A 71 11.48 8.35 17.58
C SER A 71 12.52 8.21 16.49
N TYR A 72 12.14 8.52 15.24
CA TYR A 72 12.94 8.26 14.05
C TYR A 72 13.66 9.50 13.49
N GLY A 73 13.51 10.65 14.15
CA GLY A 73 14.14 11.90 13.73
C GLY A 73 13.53 12.47 12.46
N ASP A 74 14.32 13.23 11.70
CA ASP A 74 13.88 13.92 10.50
C ASP A 74 13.68 12.98 9.30
N THR A 75 12.89 13.44 8.33
CA THR A 75 12.66 12.76 7.07
C THR A 75 13.97 12.59 6.27
N PRO A 76 14.34 11.37 5.85
CA PRO A 76 15.53 11.15 5.05
C PRO A 76 15.35 11.69 3.62
N SER A 77 16.45 12.16 3.01
CA SER A 77 16.46 12.78 1.68
C SER A 77 16.83 11.86 0.52
N ASP A 78 17.26 10.62 0.80
CA ASP A 78 17.86 9.73 -0.21
C ASP A 78 17.55 8.26 0.08
N LEU A 79 16.33 7.81 -0.25
CA LEU A 79 15.95 6.40 -0.19
C LEU A 79 16.41 5.66 -1.44
N VAL A 80 16.84 4.41 -1.28
CA VAL A 80 17.08 3.54 -2.45
C VAL A 80 15.77 2.90 -2.92
N PRO A 81 15.71 2.34 -4.15
CA PRO A 81 14.45 1.81 -4.66
C PRO A 81 13.79 0.74 -3.79
N ASN A 82 12.48 0.89 -3.55
CA ASN A 82 11.65 0.06 -2.68
C ASN A 82 11.99 0.14 -1.19
N GLU A 83 12.69 1.19 -0.77
CA GLU A 83 13.01 1.45 0.63
C GLU A 83 12.01 2.43 1.25
N PHE A 84 11.71 2.22 2.53
CA PHE A 84 10.79 3.01 3.34
C PHE A 84 11.51 3.59 4.55
N ALA A 85 11.00 4.69 5.07
CA ALA A 85 11.49 5.27 6.30
C ALA A 85 10.35 5.84 7.14
N TYR A 86 10.37 5.55 8.44
CA TYR A 86 9.69 6.37 9.42
C TYR A 86 10.50 7.62 9.71
N SER A 87 9.79 8.71 10.01
CA SER A 87 10.28 9.94 10.63
C SER A 87 9.28 10.43 11.68
N GLY A 88 9.72 11.26 12.61
CA GLY A 88 8.94 11.69 13.77
C GLY A 88 8.69 10.58 14.79
N ASP A 89 7.65 10.77 15.60
CA ASP A 89 7.33 9.90 16.72
C ASP A 89 6.20 8.92 16.39
N TRP A 90 6.39 7.67 16.80
CA TRP A 90 5.46 6.58 16.53
C TRP A 90 5.28 5.68 17.75
N LYS A 91 4.08 5.11 17.88
CA LYS A 91 3.86 3.93 18.73
C LYS A 91 3.71 2.69 17.85
N ILE A 92 4.73 1.87 17.82
CA ILE A 92 4.77 0.64 17.03
C ILE A 92 4.20 -0.53 17.84
N THR A 93 3.39 -1.36 17.19
CA THR A 93 2.97 -2.67 17.68
C THR A 93 3.47 -3.77 16.75
N GLU A 94 3.23 -5.03 17.11
CA GLU A 94 3.52 -6.15 16.21
C GLU A 94 2.79 -6.05 14.87
N ALA A 95 1.56 -5.49 14.86
CA ALA A 95 0.68 -5.51 13.70
C ALA A 95 0.62 -4.20 12.91
N GLY A 96 1.13 -3.09 13.44
CA GLY A 96 1.09 -1.79 12.77
C GLY A 96 1.69 -0.67 13.61
N ALA A 97 1.43 0.57 13.23
CA ALA A 97 2.02 1.76 13.83
C ALA A 97 0.97 2.85 14.07
N SER A 98 1.02 3.53 15.21
CA SER A 98 0.20 4.72 15.50
C SER A 98 1.05 5.98 15.39
N SER A 99 0.59 6.96 14.60
CA SER A 99 1.25 8.26 14.47
C SER A 99 1.19 9.06 15.78
N ARG A 100 2.28 9.74 16.11
CA ARG A 100 2.36 10.74 17.17
C ARG A 100 2.86 12.08 16.58
N ASP A 101 3.71 12.79 17.29
CA ASP A 101 4.19 14.11 16.92
C ASP A 101 5.12 14.02 15.70
N ASP A 102 4.89 14.90 14.72
CA ASP A 102 5.66 15.01 13.47
C ASP A 102 5.81 13.70 12.67
N ALA A 103 4.87 12.77 12.86
CA ALA A 103 4.91 11.44 12.28
C ALA A 103 4.79 11.48 10.75
N ALA A 104 5.79 10.93 10.06
CA ALA A 104 5.76 10.77 8.61
C ALA A 104 6.34 9.42 8.15
N ILE A 105 5.92 8.99 6.96
CA ILE A 105 6.50 7.84 6.25
C ILE A 105 6.93 8.31 4.86
N SER A 106 8.18 8.05 4.52
CA SER A 106 8.72 8.25 3.16
C SER A 106 8.99 6.92 2.49
N ALA A 107 8.83 6.87 1.18
CA ALA A 107 9.10 5.68 0.37
C ALA A 107 9.60 6.06 -1.02
N ASP A 108 10.64 5.40 -1.50
CA ASP A 108 10.89 5.29 -2.94
C ASP A 108 10.17 4.04 -3.44
N PHE A 109 9.14 4.23 -4.25
CA PHE A 109 8.28 3.14 -4.71
C PHE A 109 8.23 3.08 -6.23
N GLY A 110 7.98 1.88 -6.76
CA GLY A 110 7.65 1.65 -8.14
C GLY A 110 6.30 0.92 -8.27
N ALA A 111 5.30 1.63 -8.78
CA ALA A 111 3.94 1.14 -9.00
C ALA A 111 3.14 2.14 -9.86
N GLU A 112 1.94 1.76 -10.27
CA GLU A 112 0.95 2.72 -10.80
C GLU A 112 0.09 3.27 -9.67
N LYS A 113 -0.27 2.41 -8.72
CA LYS A 113 -1.18 2.72 -7.62
C LYS A 113 -0.54 2.45 -6.28
N VAL A 114 -0.81 3.33 -5.33
CA VAL A 114 -0.42 3.17 -3.93
C VAL A 114 -1.66 3.13 -3.06
N PHE A 115 -1.74 2.09 -2.25
CA PHE A 115 -2.78 1.92 -1.25
C PHE A 115 -2.17 1.74 0.13
N LEU A 116 -2.86 2.24 1.16
CA LEU A 116 -2.46 2.05 2.55
C LEU A 116 -3.67 1.68 3.40
N VAL A 117 -3.54 0.61 4.18
CA VAL A 117 -4.57 0.27 5.17
C VAL A 117 -4.36 1.15 6.40
N LEU A 118 -5.33 2.04 6.66
CA LEU A 118 -5.33 3.02 7.75
C LEU A 118 -6.63 2.96 8.53
N GLY A 119 -6.62 3.51 9.74
CA GLY A 119 -7.80 3.88 10.51
C GLY A 119 -7.49 4.99 11.50
N SER A 120 -8.48 5.82 11.81
CA SER A 120 -8.34 6.93 12.76
C SER A 120 -9.30 6.73 13.94
N PRO A 121 -8.87 6.05 15.03
CA PRO A 121 -9.67 5.94 16.23
C PRO A 121 -9.92 7.33 16.84
N GLY A 122 -11.18 7.59 17.19
CA GLY A 122 -11.57 8.85 17.85
C GLY A 122 -12.07 9.95 16.91
N GLY A 123 -12.01 9.75 15.59
CA GLY A 123 -12.64 10.66 14.61
C GLY A 123 -11.81 10.83 13.33
N PRO A 124 -12.34 11.55 12.33
CA PRO A 124 -11.60 11.84 11.11
C PRO A 124 -10.30 12.61 11.40
N ARG A 125 -9.22 12.23 10.72
CA ARG A 125 -7.90 12.89 10.76
C ARG A 125 -7.30 12.96 9.37
N GLU A 126 -6.33 13.83 9.18
CA GLU A 126 -5.74 14.11 7.87
C GLU A 126 -4.36 13.45 7.70
N VAL A 127 -4.09 13.02 6.47
CA VAL A 127 -2.76 12.66 5.99
C VAL A 127 -2.44 13.53 4.79
N GLU A 128 -1.38 14.33 4.86
CA GLU A 128 -0.84 15.00 3.67
C GLU A 128 -0.11 13.96 2.81
N VAL A 129 -0.37 13.99 1.51
CA VAL A 129 0.17 13.05 0.52
C VAL A 129 1.00 13.85 -0.47
N LEU A 130 2.31 13.69 -0.41
CA LEU A 130 3.25 14.31 -1.32
C LEU A 130 3.80 13.26 -2.28
N LEU A 131 3.87 13.61 -3.55
CA LEU A 131 4.47 12.82 -4.62
C LEU A 131 5.60 13.64 -5.24
N ASP A 132 6.81 13.09 -5.24
CA ASP A 132 8.02 13.74 -5.75
C ASP A 132 8.26 15.12 -5.10
N GLY A 133 8.07 15.21 -3.78
CA GLY A 133 8.31 16.40 -2.96
C GLY A 133 7.19 17.46 -2.96
N GLU A 134 6.14 17.29 -3.77
CA GLU A 134 5.03 18.25 -3.87
C GLU A 134 3.69 17.57 -3.52
N PRO A 135 2.67 18.30 -2.99
CA PRO A 135 1.35 17.73 -2.77
C PRO A 135 0.81 17.04 -4.04
N VAL A 136 0.35 15.80 -3.92
CA VAL A 136 -0.09 15.03 -5.08
C VAL A 136 -1.24 15.75 -5.78
N PRO A 137 -1.12 16.06 -7.09
CA PRO A 137 -2.19 16.77 -7.80
C PRO A 137 -3.38 15.83 -7.99
N ASP A 138 -4.60 16.35 -7.94
CA ASP A 138 -5.85 15.56 -8.03
C ASP A 138 -5.91 14.59 -9.23
N ARG A 139 -5.24 14.92 -10.34
CA ARG A 139 -5.16 14.08 -11.54
C ARG A 139 -4.30 12.81 -11.39
N LEU A 140 -3.46 12.76 -10.35
CA LEU A 140 -2.57 11.63 -9.98
C LEU A 140 -2.94 11.05 -8.61
N ALA A 141 -3.93 11.66 -7.95
CA ALA A 141 -4.36 11.29 -6.61
C ALA A 141 -5.32 10.11 -6.67
N GLY A 142 -5.21 9.19 -5.73
CA GLY A 142 -6.20 8.15 -5.54
C GLY A 142 -7.56 8.73 -5.10
N GLU A 143 -8.62 7.94 -5.17
CA GLU A 143 -9.99 8.44 -4.93
C GLU A 143 -10.19 9.08 -3.55
N ASP A 144 -9.42 8.65 -2.56
CA ASP A 144 -9.49 9.08 -1.16
C ASP A 144 -8.71 10.37 -0.87
N VAL A 145 -8.01 10.91 -1.87
CA VAL A 145 -7.18 12.10 -1.76
C VAL A 145 -7.81 13.25 -2.55
N LYS A 146 -7.82 14.44 -1.95
CA LYS A 146 -8.30 15.69 -2.56
C LYS A 146 -7.38 16.82 -2.15
N GLY A 147 -6.87 17.59 -3.11
CA GLY A 147 -5.94 18.70 -2.85
C GLY A 147 -4.67 18.26 -2.11
N GLY A 148 -4.19 17.03 -2.35
CA GLY A 148 -3.02 16.48 -1.66
C GLY A 148 -3.29 15.99 -0.23
N VAL A 149 -4.54 15.89 0.22
CA VAL A 149 -4.89 15.45 1.58
C VAL A 149 -5.86 14.27 1.54
N ALA A 150 -5.61 13.24 2.35
CA ALA A 150 -6.53 12.14 2.61
C ALA A 150 -7.21 12.31 3.98
N THR A 151 -8.55 12.25 4.02
CA THR A 151 -9.29 12.22 5.29
C THR A 151 -9.51 10.77 5.75
N ILE A 152 -8.82 10.39 6.82
CA ILE A 152 -8.82 9.03 7.39
C ILE A 152 -9.90 8.92 8.47
N GLY A 153 -10.81 7.96 8.30
CA GLY A 153 -11.87 7.63 9.25
C GLY A 153 -11.82 6.15 9.65
N PRO A 154 -12.86 5.33 9.35
CA PRO A 154 -12.87 3.91 9.68
C PRO A 154 -11.66 3.15 9.11
N GLN A 155 -11.35 2.02 9.76
CA GLN A 155 -10.29 1.13 9.29
C GLN A 155 -10.67 0.52 7.92
N ARG A 156 -9.90 0.84 6.88
CA ARG A 156 -10.06 0.29 5.52
C ARG A 156 -8.80 0.53 4.68
N LEU A 157 -8.84 0.06 3.44
CA LEU A 157 -7.88 0.44 2.41
C LEU A 157 -8.18 1.87 1.93
N TYR A 158 -7.16 2.73 1.90
CA TYR A 158 -7.20 4.07 1.32
C TYR A 158 -6.35 4.09 0.05
N ARG A 159 -6.90 4.66 -1.04
CA ARG A 159 -6.21 4.83 -2.33
C ARG A 159 -5.56 6.21 -2.36
N LEU A 160 -4.23 6.25 -2.34
CA LEU A 160 -3.46 7.48 -2.16
C LEU A 160 -2.96 8.06 -3.49
N VAL A 161 -2.48 7.19 -4.38
CA VAL A 161 -1.90 7.57 -5.68
C VAL A 161 -2.49 6.69 -6.78
N ASP A 162 -2.77 7.28 -7.94
CA ASP A 162 -3.24 6.62 -9.16
C ASP A 162 -2.58 7.25 -10.39
N LEU A 163 -1.47 6.64 -10.85
CA LEU A 163 -0.64 7.12 -11.94
C LEU A 163 -1.10 6.53 -13.28
N PRO A 164 -0.92 7.25 -14.39
CA PRO A 164 -1.28 6.75 -15.73
C PRO A 164 -0.36 5.64 -16.26
N LYS A 165 0.76 5.37 -15.58
CA LYS A 165 1.74 4.33 -15.92
C LYS A 165 2.63 4.02 -14.73
N ALA A 166 3.14 2.79 -14.66
CA ALA A 166 4.15 2.41 -13.68
C ALA A 166 5.43 3.22 -13.84
N GLY A 167 5.99 3.65 -12.72
CA GLY A 167 7.23 4.40 -12.64
C GLY A 167 7.76 4.43 -11.21
N THR A 168 9.02 4.79 -11.06
CA THR A 168 9.65 5.04 -9.75
C THR A 168 9.38 6.48 -9.31
N HIS A 169 8.87 6.65 -8.10
CA HIS A 169 8.47 7.92 -7.52
C HIS A 169 8.78 7.96 -6.02
N GLU A 170 8.95 9.17 -5.49
CA GLU A 170 9.02 9.39 -4.05
C GLU A 170 7.63 9.69 -3.50
N LEU A 171 7.24 8.98 -2.45
CA LEU A 171 6.04 9.25 -1.66
C LEU A 171 6.46 9.74 -0.29
N GLU A 172 5.86 10.82 0.18
CA GLU A 172 5.91 11.24 1.58
C GLU A 172 4.48 11.39 2.12
N LEU A 173 4.21 10.71 3.22
CA LEU A 173 2.95 10.79 3.95
C LEU A 173 3.19 11.45 5.30
N ARG A 174 2.53 12.58 5.57
CA ARG A 174 2.58 13.26 6.88
C ARG A 174 1.28 13.05 7.61
N PHE A 175 1.35 12.51 8.82
CA PHE A 175 0.18 12.05 9.56
C PHE A 175 -0.17 13.01 10.68
N GLU A 176 -1.44 13.39 10.79
CA GLU A 176 -1.93 13.90 12.06
C GLU A 176 -1.76 12.85 13.18
N PRO A 177 -1.52 13.27 14.43
CA PRO A 177 -1.38 12.33 15.55
C PRO A 177 -2.63 11.49 15.79
N GLY A 178 -2.46 10.19 16.03
CA GLY A 178 -3.54 9.26 16.39
C GLY A 178 -4.11 8.44 15.24
N ILE A 179 -3.50 8.47 14.05
CA ILE A 179 -3.80 7.58 12.92
C ILE A 179 -3.06 6.26 13.13
N TYR A 180 -3.73 5.14 12.87
CA TYR A 180 -3.15 3.81 12.91
C TYR A 180 -3.00 3.25 11.49
N GLY A 181 -1.80 2.80 11.13
CA GLY A 181 -1.49 2.17 9.84
C GLY A 181 -1.03 0.73 9.96
N TYR A 182 -1.22 -0.05 8.89
CA TYR A 182 -0.95 -1.49 8.87
C TYR A 182 0.01 -1.93 7.76
N ALA A 183 -0.36 -1.71 6.50
CA ALA A 183 0.43 -2.18 5.36
C ALA A 183 0.15 -1.35 4.10
N PHE A 184 1.21 -1.10 3.33
CA PHE A 184 1.15 -0.61 1.97
C PHE A 184 0.93 -1.77 0.99
N THR A 185 0.10 -1.54 -0.02
CA THR A 185 -0.06 -2.42 -1.17
C THR A 185 0.03 -1.61 -2.45
N PHE A 186 0.38 -2.28 -3.55
CA PHE A 186 0.74 -1.65 -4.82
C PHE A 186 0.12 -2.40 -6.00
N GLY A 187 -0.24 -1.67 -7.04
CA GLY A 187 -0.74 -2.24 -8.30
C GLY A 187 -0.75 -1.22 -9.43
#